data_AF-A0A9D1KAU4-F1
#
_entry.id   AF-A0A9D1KAU4-F1
#
_cell.length_a   1.000
_cell.length_b   1.000
_cell.length_c   1.000
_cell.angle_alpha   90.00
_cell.angle_beta   90.00
_cell.angle_gamma   90.00
#
_symmetry.space_group_name_H-M   'P 1'
#
loop_
_entity.id
_entity.type
_entity.pdbx_description
1 polymer ?
#
loop_
_entity_poly.entity_id
_entity_poly.type
_entity_poly.pdbx_seq_one_letter_code
_entity_poly.pdbx_strand_id
1 'polypeptide(L)'
;MNRKTRLVSLFPLILLLCSCHFTSLSKRINYFVPGLFTGYNDYDNTQSCFLNITEITKDSFKSSNGKNVIHDLVADKFYSLEFYVIDKDANKYTFDFINFKDAYNGATGTLIAYKDENGTWLKPFTTGREGWADVGDYCSVHITNVEPEIYTYLYLKEN
;
A
#
# COMPACT_ATOMS: atom_id res chain seq x y z
N MET A 1 32.45 -61.85 18.62
CA MET A 1 31.92 -61.07 19.76
C MET A 1 31.91 -59.59 19.39
N ASN A 2 30.72 -59.07 19.07
CA ASN A 2 30.27 -57.67 18.93
C ASN A 2 31.28 -56.55 18.64
N ARG A 3 31.42 -56.18 17.36
CA ARG A 3 31.78 -54.79 16.99
C ARG A 3 30.52 -53.93 17.12
N LYS A 4 30.42 -53.18 18.22
CA LYS A 4 29.42 -52.12 18.38
C LYS A 4 29.78 -50.97 17.45
N THR A 5 29.04 -50.81 16.35
CA THR A 5 29.03 -49.59 15.54
C THR A 5 28.53 -48.47 16.44
N ARG A 6 29.42 -47.57 16.89
CA ARG A 6 28.98 -46.30 17.47
C ARG A 6 28.45 -45.45 16.32
N LEU A 7 27.15 -45.54 16.05
CA LEU A 7 26.42 -44.46 15.39
C LEU A 7 26.47 -43.28 16.36
N VAL A 8 27.52 -42.48 16.27
CA VAL A 8 27.59 -41.19 16.95
C VAL A 8 26.63 -40.26 16.22
N SER A 9 25.36 -40.31 16.64
CA SER A 9 24.46 -39.18 16.82
C SER A 9 24.72 -37.98 15.87
N LEU A 10 24.43 -38.14 14.58
CA LEU A 10 24.24 -37.02 13.65
C LEU A 10 22.80 -36.46 13.69
N PHE A 11 21.95 -37.02 14.56
CA PHE A 11 20.53 -36.66 14.66
C PHE A 11 20.16 -35.43 15.49
N PRO A 12 20.98 -34.83 16.39
CA PRO A 12 20.55 -33.63 17.10
C PRO A 12 20.80 -32.33 16.32
N LEU A 13 21.62 -32.34 15.25
CA LEU A 13 21.90 -31.12 14.48
C LEU A 13 20.88 -30.87 13.37
N ILE A 14 20.28 -31.93 12.81
CA ILE A 14 19.27 -31.80 11.75
C ILE A 14 17.92 -31.31 12.33
N LEU A 15 17.63 -31.59 13.60
CA LEU A 15 16.42 -31.12 14.28
C LEU A 15 16.49 -29.64 14.71
N LEU A 16 17.66 -29.01 14.70
CA LEU A 16 17.82 -27.56 14.92
C LEU A 16 17.63 -26.72 13.66
N LEU A 17 17.50 -27.34 12.48
CA LEU A 17 17.23 -26.64 11.22
C LEU A 17 15.75 -26.72 10.80
N CYS A 18 14.93 -27.50 11.52
CA CYS A 18 13.49 -27.64 11.23
C CYS A 18 12.60 -26.68 12.03
N SER A 19 13.16 -25.78 12.85
CA SER A 19 12.41 -24.65 13.42
C SER A 19 12.23 -23.48 12.45
N CYS A 20 12.70 -23.60 11.20
CA CYS A 20 12.28 -22.74 10.10
C CYS A 20 10.87 -23.15 9.61
N HIS A 21 9.91 -23.28 10.52
CA HIS A 21 8.50 -23.31 10.16
C HIS A 21 8.12 -21.91 9.64
N PHE A 22 8.23 -21.78 8.32
CA PHE A 22 7.24 -21.18 7.44
C PHE A 22 6.48 -19.96 7.99
N THR A 23 6.99 -18.80 7.56
CA THR A 23 6.26 -17.62 7.06
C THR A 23 5.21 -16.99 7.99
N SER A 24 5.63 -15.97 8.74
CA SER A 24 5.13 -14.59 8.57
C SER A 24 5.93 -13.65 9.48
N LEU A 25 7.17 -13.35 9.12
CA LEU A 25 7.89 -12.24 9.74
C LEU A 25 8.00 -11.15 8.68
N SER A 26 7.00 -10.26 8.73
CA SER A 26 7.07 -8.86 8.33
C SER A 26 7.09 -8.45 6.85
N LYS A 27 6.33 -9.11 5.98
CA LYS A 27 5.93 -8.41 4.76
C LYS A 27 4.93 -7.34 5.15
N ARG A 28 5.20 -6.10 4.77
CA ARG A 28 4.19 -5.04 4.82
C ARG A 28 2.98 -5.50 4.03
N ILE A 29 1.80 -5.31 4.60
CA ILE A 29 0.54 -5.70 4.00
C ILE A 29 -0.12 -4.44 3.40
N ASN A 30 -0.97 -4.68 2.41
CA ASN A 30 -1.59 -3.70 1.51
C ASN A 30 -0.66 -3.21 0.38
N TYR A 31 -1.22 -3.04 -0.81
CA TYR A 31 -0.55 -2.55 -2.01
C TYR A 31 -1.57 -1.81 -2.89
N PHE A 32 -1.13 -0.98 -3.81
CA PHE A 32 -2.01 -0.30 -4.75
C PHE A 32 -2.44 -1.23 -5.88
N VAL A 33 -3.71 -1.10 -6.27
CA VAL A 33 -4.27 -1.73 -7.47
C VAL A 33 -4.57 -0.60 -8.48
N PRO A 34 -4.23 -0.75 -9.76
CA PRO A 34 -4.64 0.20 -10.79
C PRO A 34 -6.16 0.30 -10.90
N GLY A 35 -6.66 1.50 -11.17
CA GLY A 35 -8.09 1.74 -11.34
C GLY A 35 -8.51 3.14 -10.91
N LEU A 36 -9.79 3.42 -11.14
CA LEU A 36 -10.44 4.65 -10.69
C LEU A 36 -11.08 4.40 -9.32
N PHE A 37 -10.67 5.17 -8.33
CA PHE A 37 -11.24 5.19 -7.01
C PHE A 37 -12.09 6.44 -6.82
N THR A 38 -13.24 6.28 -6.17
CA THR A 38 -14.19 7.37 -5.91
C THR A 38 -14.62 7.38 -4.47
N GLY A 39 -14.91 8.57 -3.93
CA GLY A 39 -15.41 8.74 -2.57
C GLY A 39 -15.80 10.17 -2.30
N TYR A 40 -15.85 10.54 -1.03
CA TYR A 40 -16.20 11.89 -0.57
C TYR A 40 -15.14 12.42 0.39
N ASN A 41 -15.12 13.74 0.60
CA ASN A 41 -14.36 14.36 1.68
C ASN A 41 -15.15 14.20 2.99
N ASP A 42 -14.56 13.56 3.99
CA ASP A 42 -15.20 13.27 5.28
C ASP A 42 -15.50 14.54 6.08
N TYR A 43 -14.73 15.62 5.85
CA TYR A 43 -14.97 16.92 6.45
C TYR A 43 -15.94 17.80 5.67
N ASP A 44 -16.16 17.51 4.38
CA ASP A 44 -17.13 18.19 3.53
C ASP A 44 -17.79 17.19 2.59
N ASN A 45 -18.91 16.63 3.05
CA ASN A 45 -19.65 15.60 2.31
C ASN A 45 -20.30 16.12 1.02
N THR A 46 -20.17 17.42 0.69
CA THR A 46 -20.59 17.98 -0.60
C THR A 46 -19.51 17.87 -1.67
N GLN A 47 -18.29 17.50 -1.29
CA GLN A 47 -17.17 17.30 -2.19
C GLN A 47 -17.03 15.83 -2.58
N SER A 48 -17.00 15.57 -3.88
CA SER A 48 -16.68 14.26 -4.43
C SER A 48 -15.18 14.19 -4.74
N CYS A 49 -14.54 13.09 -4.34
CA CYS A 49 -13.11 12.89 -4.51
C CYS A 49 -12.84 11.73 -5.48
N PHE A 50 -11.83 11.90 -6.34
CA PHE A 50 -11.50 10.94 -7.39
C PHE A 50 -9.99 10.74 -7.45
N LEU A 51 -9.54 9.49 -7.41
CA LEU A 51 -8.15 9.10 -7.58
C LEU A 51 -8.04 8.07 -8.70
N ASN A 52 -7.30 8.40 -9.75
CA ASN A 52 -6.93 7.43 -10.78
C ASN A 52 -5.51 6.93 -10.54
N ILE A 53 -5.35 5.62 -10.49
CA ILE A 53 -4.05 4.94 -10.33
C ILE A 53 -3.78 4.15 -11.60
N THR A 54 -2.66 4.44 -12.26
CA THR A 54 -2.25 3.73 -13.48
C THR A 54 -0.86 3.15 -13.30
N GLU A 55 -0.66 1.88 -13.66
CA GLU A 55 0.67 1.26 -13.66
C GLU A 55 1.55 1.86 -14.76
N ILE A 56 2.79 2.20 -14.41
CA ILE A 56 3.77 2.82 -15.30
C ILE A 56 5.09 2.06 -15.27
N THR A 57 5.97 2.35 -16.22
CA THR A 57 7.31 1.78 -16.23
C THR A 57 8.24 2.47 -15.22
N LYS A 58 9.31 1.78 -14.80
CA LYS A 58 10.38 2.37 -13.98
C LYS A 58 11.03 3.59 -14.63
N ASP A 59 11.14 3.60 -15.96
CA ASP A 59 11.74 4.73 -16.68
C ASP A 59 10.78 5.93 -16.67
N SER A 60 9.48 5.72 -16.89
CA SER A 60 8.46 6.76 -16.72
C SER A 60 8.46 7.33 -15.30
N PHE A 61 8.60 6.48 -14.29
CA PHE A 61 8.72 6.90 -12.89
C PHE A 61 9.94 7.82 -12.68
N LYS A 62 11.12 7.45 -13.18
CA LYS A 62 12.32 8.30 -13.08
C LYS A 62 12.15 9.63 -13.81
N SER A 63 11.56 9.61 -15.00
CA SER A 63 11.35 10.82 -15.81
C SER A 63 10.32 11.79 -15.22
N SER A 64 9.44 11.32 -14.34
CA SER A 64 8.46 12.18 -13.65
C SER A 64 9.07 13.12 -12.59
N ASN A 65 10.35 12.91 -12.23
CA ASN A 65 11.02 13.62 -11.14
C ASN A 65 10.23 13.60 -9.82
N GLY A 66 9.54 12.49 -9.55
CA GLY A 66 8.81 12.25 -8.29
C GLY A 66 7.47 12.98 -8.17
N LYS A 67 7.01 13.67 -9.22
CA LYS A 67 5.69 14.31 -9.25
C LYS A 67 4.61 13.30 -9.62
N ASN A 68 3.56 13.21 -8.81
CA ASN A 68 2.35 12.40 -9.08
C ASN A 68 2.65 10.93 -9.38
N VAL A 69 3.69 10.39 -8.77
CA VAL A 69 4.09 8.99 -8.93
C VAL A 69 4.43 8.37 -7.60
N ILE A 70 4.40 7.04 -7.56
CA ILE A 70 4.72 6.26 -6.38
C ILE A 70 5.38 4.94 -6.78
N HIS A 71 6.40 4.54 -6.02
CA HIS A 71 6.95 3.18 -6.05
C HIS A 71 6.30 2.39 -4.92
N ASP A 72 5.42 1.47 -5.27
CA ASP A 72 4.85 0.53 -4.34
C ASP A 72 5.91 -0.50 -3.94
N LEU A 73 6.36 -0.43 -2.68
CA LEU A 73 7.43 -1.28 -2.17
C LEU A 73 6.93 -2.71 -1.84
N VAL A 74 5.61 -2.90 -1.74
CA VAL A 74 4.99 -4.20 -1.44
C VAL A 74 4.79 -5.00 -2.71
N ALA A 75 4.21 -4.38 -3.74
CA ALA A 75 4.04 -5.00 -5.06
C ALA A 75 5.29 -4.93 -5.95
N ASP A 76 6.28 -4.11 -5.56
CA ASP A 76 7.44 -3.73 -6.38
C ASP A 76 7.05 -3.21 -7.78
N LYS A 77 6.09 -2.28 -7.79
CA LYS A 77 5.52 -1.68 -9.01
C LYS A 77 5.53 -0.17 -8.94
N PHE A 78 5.46 0.47 -10.10
CA PHE A 78 5.44 1.93 -10.22
C PHE A 78 4.08 2.38 -10.72
N TYR A 79 3.53 3.42 -10.10
CA TYR A 79 2.23 3.96 -10.47
C TYR A 79 2.30 5.47 -10.68
N SER A 80 1.50 5.98 -11.63
CA SER A 80 1.11 7.39 -11.72
C SER A 80 -0.23 7.60 -11.03
N LEU A 81 -0.39 8.77 -10.43
CA LEU A 81 -1.54 9.17 -9.63
C LEU A 81 -2.15 10.44 -10.22
N GLU A 82 -3.47 10.47 -10.40
CA GLU A 82 -4.21 11.70 -10.67
C GLU A 82 -5.29 11.83 -9.61
N PHE A 83 -5.19 12.85 -8.76
CA PHE A 83 -6.17 13.15 -7.73
C PHE A 83 -6.86 14.48 -7.98
N TYR A 84 -8.18 14.47 -7.92
CA TYR A 84 -8.97 15.69 -8.00
C TYR A 84 -10.24 15.62 -7.15
N VAL A 85 -10.74 16.81 -6.80
CA VAL A 85 -11.98 17.01 -6.06
C VAL A 85 -12.94 17.82 -6.93
N ILE A 86 -14.21 17.45 -6.89
CA ILE A 86 -15.32 18.22 -7.47
C ILE A 86 -16.19 18.72 -6.32
N ASP A 87 -16.38 20.02 -6.23
CA ASP A 87 -17.28 20.63 -5.25
C ASP A 87 -18.75 20.60 -5.69
N LYS A 88 -19.64 21.08 -4.82
CA LYS A 88 -21.08 21.18 -5.08
C LYS A 88 -21.45 22.04 -6.29
N ASP A 89 -20.58 22.97 -6.70
CA ASP A 89 -20.78 23.91 -7.79
C ASP A 89 -20.12 23.39 -9.09
N ALA A 90 -19.70 22.11 -9.08
CA ALA A 90 -19.02 21.41 -10.16
C ALA A 90 -17.64 21.98 -10.53
N ASN A 91 -17.00 22.75 -9.65
CA ASN A 91 -15.62 23.18 -9.83
C ASN A 91 -14.67 22.01 -9.57
N LYS A 92 -13.71 21.81 -10.48
CA LYS A 92 -12.67 20.78 -10.36
C LYS A 92 -11.37 21.36 -9.82
N TYR A 93 -10.87 20.75 -8.75
CA TYR A 93 -9.58 21.06 -8.13
C TYR A 93 -8.65 19.86 -8.26
N THR A 94 -7.52 20.03 -8.92
CA THR A 94 -6.49 18.99 -9.06
C THR A 94 -5.38 19.22 -8.04
N PHE A 95 -4.86 18.13 -7.48
CA PHE A 95 -3.80 18.17 -6.48
C PHE A 95 -2.58 17.43 -6.97
N ASP A 96 -1.42 18.07 -6.81
CA ASP A 96 -0.13 17.47 -7.11
C ASP A 96 0.48 16.89 -5.84
N PHE A 97 0.94 15.65 -5.93
CA PHE A 97 1.76 14.99 -4.91
C PHE A 97 3.23 15.06 -5.28
N ILE A 98 4.09 15.28 -4.30
CA ILE A 98 5.52 15.51 -4.52
C ILE A 98 6.37 14.54 -3.72
N ASN A 99 7.15 13.71 -4.41
CA ASN A 99 8.20 12.86 -3.84
C ASN A 99 7.69 11.97 -2.69
N PHE A 100 6.64 11.17 -2.95
CA PHE A 100 6.16 10.19 -1.98
C PHE A 100 7.28 9.28 -1.49
N LYS A 101 7.38 9.15 -0.16
CA LYS A 101 8.30 8.25 0.51
C LYS A 101 7.52 7.35 1.45
N ASP A 102 8.07 6.18 1.71
CA ASP A 102 7.58 5.32 2.78
C ASP A 102 7.61 6.07 4.12
N ALA A 103 6.43 6.25 4.72
CA ALA A 103 6.26 7.02 5.95
C ALA A 103 6.86 6.34 7.19
N TYR A 104 7.06 5.02 7.15
CA TYR A 104 7.57 4.23 8.26
C TYR A 104 8.94 3.61 7.97
N ASN A 105 9.63 4.06 6.90
CA ASN A 105 11.01 3.72 6.55
C ASN A 105 11.42 2.26 6.81
N GLY A 106 10.84 1.31 6.09
CA GLY A 106 11.17 -0.12 6.21
C GLY A 106 10.67 -0.83 7.46
N ALA A 107 9.90 -0.17 8.35
CA ALA A 107 9.26 -0.83 9.49
C ALA A 107 8.47 -2.09 9.07
N THR A 108 8.76 -3.16 9.79
CA THR A 108 8.33 -4.53 9.55
C THR A 108 6.99 -4.79 10.24
N GLY A 109 5.99 -5.30 9.51
CA GLY A 109 4.66 -5.61 10.07
C GLY A 109 3.69 -4.42 10.17
N THR A 110 4.10 -3.22 9.75
CA THR A 110 3.22 -2.05 9.61
C THR A 110 2.57 -2.06 8.23
N LEU A 111 1.30 -1.59 8.14
CA LEU A 111 0.67 -1.30 6.85
C LEU A 111 1.54 -0.31 6.06
N ILE A 112 1.76 -0.55 4.76
CA ILE A 112 2.47 0.43 3.93
C ILE A 112 1.67 1.74 3.90
N ALA A 113 2.37 2.85 4.06
CA ALA A 113 1.81 4.18 3.98
C ALA A 113 2.87 5.11 3.39
N TYR A 114 2.41 6.10 2.65
CA TYR A 114 3.28 7.05 1.97
C TYR A 114 2.99 8.45 2.46
N LYS A 115 4.05 9.23 2.60
CA LYS A 115 3.98 10.65 2.93
C LYS A 115 4.77 11.43 1.88
N ASP A 116 4.15 12.45 1.33
CA ASP A 116 4.79 13.35 0.37
C ASP A 116 5.50 14.50 1.09
N GLU A 117 6.22 15.33 0.35
CA GLU A 117 6.99 16.45 0.93
C GLU A 117 6.11 17.59 1.46
N ASN A 118 4.87 17.70 0.99
CA ASN A 118 3.88 18.64 1.49
C ASN A 118 3.16 18.12 2.75
N GLY A 119 3.46 16.89 3.18
CA GLY A 119 2.88 16.29 4.37
C GLY A 119 1.59 15.50 4.12
N THR A 120 1.18 15.36 2.87
CA THR A 120 0.03 14.54 2.45
C THR A 120 0.32 13.07 2.65
N TRP A 121 -0.62 12.37 3.25
CA TRP A 121 -0.57 10.93 3.44
C TRP A 121 -1.40 10.21 2.38
N LEU A 122 -0.88 9.10 1.87
CA LEU A 122 -1.56 8.19 0.96
C LEU A 122 -1.40 6.76 1.50
N LYS A 123 -2.52 6.12 1.84
CA LYS A 123 -2.52 4.80 2.49
C LYS A 123 -3.40 3.84 1.69
N PRO A 124 -2.84 2.82 1.01
CA PRO A 124 -3.65 1.78 0.42
C PRO A 124 -4.20 0.84 1.50
N PHE A 125 -5.43 0.42 1.31
CA PHE A 125 -6.08 -0.63 2.09
C PHE A 125 -6.59 -1.67 1.11
N THR A 126 -5.90 -2.79 1.02
CA THR A 126 -6.39 -3.99 0.34
C THR A 126 -6.60 -5.04 1.41
N THR A 127 -7.84 -5.21 1.87
CA THR A 127 -8.11 -6.25 2.87
C THR A 127 -8.10 -7.61 2.19
N GLY A 128 -7.07 -8.40 2.49
CA GLY A 128 -7.25 -9.80 2.85
C GLY A 128 -7.19 -9.91 4.37
N ARG A 129 -8.08 -9.23 5.11
CA ARG A 129 -8.03 -9.21 6.58
C ARG A 129 -8.86 -10.40 7.10
N GLU A 130 -8.20 -11.42 7.63
CA GLU A 130 -8.88 -12.49 8.37
C GLU A 130 -9.78 -11.85 9.44
N GLY A 131 -11.09 -12.05 9.33
CA GLY A 131 -12.11 -11.44 10.19
C GLY A 131 -13.09 -10.50 9.47
N TRP A 132 -12.84 -10.13 8.21
CA TRP A 132 -13.78 -9.42 7.33
C TRP A 132 -14.14 -10.27 6.10
N ALA A 133 -13.98 -11.59 6.21
CA ALA A 133 -14.17 -12.57 5.13
C ALA A 133 -15.57 -12.53 4.50
N ASP A 134 -16.55 -11.97 5.21
CA ASP A 134 -17.94 -11.88 4.76
C ASP A 134 -18.21 -10.67 3.85
N VAL A 135 -17.23 -9.76 3.66
CA VAL A 135 -17.40 -8.49 2.93
C VAL A 135 -16.74 -8.51 1.53
N GLY A 136 -16.06 -9.60 1.16
CA GLY A 136 -15.32 -9.70 -0.11
C GLY A 136 -13.99 -8.94 -0.11
N ASP A 137 -13.20 -9.11 -1.19
CA ASP A 137 -11.95 -8.39 -1.38
C ASP A 137 -12.25 -6.89 -1.55
N TYR A 138 -11.77 -6.06 -0.63
CA TYR A 138 -12.05 -4.62 -0.61
C TYR A 138 -10.76 -3.82 -0.84
N CYS A 139 -10.79 -2.93 -1.84
CA CYS A 139 -9.69 -2.05 -2.20
C CYS A 139 -10.10 -0.59 -1.96
N SER A 140 -9.39 0.09 -1.07
CA SER A 140 -9.55 1.53 -0.86
C SER A 140 -8.24 2.27 -0.70
N VAL A 141 -8.32 3.58 -0.84
CA VAL A 141 -7.21 4.49 -0.63
C VAL A 141 -7.67 5.60 0.28
N HIS A 142 -6.88 5.85 1.31
CA HIS A 142 -7.10 6.96 2.22
C HIS A 142 -6.07 8.05 1.95
N ILE A 143 -6.56 9.25 1.66
CA ILE A 143 -5.75 10.46 1.51
C ILE A 143 -6.03 11.39 2.68
N THR A 144 -4.96 11.85 3.34
CA THR A 144 -5.05 12.92 4.35
C THR A 144 -4.08 14.03 3.95
N ASN A 145 -4.62 15.18 3.52
CA ASN A 145 -3.85 16.39 3.26
C ASN A 145 -4.16 17.42 4.35
N VAL A 146 -3.13 18.09 4.87
CA VAL A 146 -3.27 19.15 5.88
C VAL A 146 -3.61 20.48 5.20
N GLU A 147 -3.18 20.69 3.94
CA GLU A 147 -3.49 21.89 3.17
C GLU A 147 -3.74 21.57 1.68
N PRO A 148 -4.97 21.71 1.18
CA PRO A 148 -6.21 21.91 1.95
C PRO A 148 -6.57 20.65 2.78
N GLU A 149 -7.23 20.86 3.92
CA GLU A 149 -7.65 19.81 4.88
C GLU A 149 -8.63 18.80 4.25
N ILE A 150 -8.12 17.87 3.44
CA ILE A 150 -8.89 16.82 2.77
C ILE A 150 -8.62 15.50 3.49
N TYR A 151 -9.69 14.89 3.97
CA TYR A 151 -9.68 13.54 4.54
C TYR A 151 -10.68 12.70 3.75
N THR A 152 -10.19 11.78 2.91
CA THR A 152 -11.07 11.06 1.98
C THR A 152 -10.82 9.56 1.99
N TYR A 153 -11.92 8.81 1.98
CA TYR A 153 -11.94 7.36 1.79
C TYR A 153 -12.44 7.05 0.39
N LEU A 154 -11.55 6.51 -0.44
CA LEU A 154 -11.82 6.26 -1.84
C LEU A 154 -11.92 4.76 -2.09
N TYR A 155 -12.94 4.32 -2.80
CA TYR A 155 -13.27 2.92 -3.04
C TYR A 155 -13.00 2.63 -4.51
N LEU A 156 -12.41 1.45 -4.82
CA LEU A 156 -12.24 1.05 -6.22
C LEU A 156 -13.61 0.96 -6.88
N LYS A 157 -13.80 1.70 -7.97
CA LYS A 157 -15.03 1.66 -8.75
C LYS A 157 -15.05 0.36 -9.55
N GLU A 158 -15.96 -0.54 -9.23
CA GLU A 158 -16.25 -1.72 -10.05
C GLU A 158 -16.77 -1.24 -11.42
N ASN A 159 -16.24 -1.83 -12.50
CA ASN A 159 -16.64 -1.54 -13.87
C ASN A 159 -17.95 -2.23 -14.23
#